data_AF-A0A654BV42-F1
#
_entry.id   AF-A0A654BV42-F1
#
_cell.length_a   1.000
_cell.length_b   1.000
_cell.length_c   1.000
_cell.angle_alpha   90.00
_cell.angle_beta   90.00
_cell.angle_gamma   90.00
#
_symmetry.space_group_name_H-M   'P 1'
#
loop_
_entity.id
_entity.type
_entity.pdbx_description
1 polymer ?
#
loop_
_entity_poly.entity_id
_entity_poly.type
_entity_poly.pdbx_seq_one_letter_code
_entity_poly.pdbx_strand_id
1 'polypeptide(L)'
;MTPQQLVAIDFFLSMHHYAPHAFPALAVWHDVNVLGRRYPVPKLDGLPKTDIVLDGWYPVGQYDRDAPSVGLRSFDAEQWNPYRHPGRPGRYARTTGGEQTVYFEEATQFEVDAEAACAFVTCSYDTVFMLDTQHRDAMDSAHFWLNEGIVKLPTGMAQRYQDMAKRGQYFARLAQRLNLTPAELDAHLVEKGIGDDEHQALLGYDTTQLSLFAEAA
;
A
#
# COMPACT_ATOMS: atom_id res chain seq x y z
N MET A 1 -17.42 -4.14 13.34
CA MET A 1 -16.01 -3.84 12.98
C MET A 1 -15.28 -3.46 14.25
N THR A 2 -14.20 -4.15 14.59
CA THR A 2 -13.36 -3.82 15.76
C THR A 2 -12.26 -2.82 15.39
N PRO A 3 -11.66 -2.07 16.34
CA PRO A 3 -10.50 -1.21 16.06
C PRO A 3 -9.35 -1.96 15.40
N GLN A 4 -9.09 -3.19 15.84
CA GLN A 4 -8.07 -4.07 15.24
C GLN A 4 -8.33 -4.34 13.76
N GLN A 5 -9.58 -4.69 13.40
CA GLN A 5 -9.98 -4.89 12.01
C GLN A 5 -9.86 -3.61 11.20
N LEU A 6 -10.23 -2.47 11.79
CA LEU A 6 -10.17 -1.17 11.14
C LEU A 6 -8.72 -0.78 10.81
N VAL A 7 -7.78 -0.95 11.75
CA VAL A 7 -6.35 -0.69 11.50
C VAL A 7 -5.79 -1.64 10.44
N ALA A 8 -6.18 -2.93 10.46
CA ALA A 8 -5.76 -3.85 9.41
C ALA A 8 -6.24 -3.40 8.01
N ILE A 9 -7.51 -3.02 7.89
CA ILE A 9 -8.09 -2.49 6.64
C ILE A 9 -7.35 -1.21 6.21
N ASP A 10 -7.12 -0.29 7.14
CA ASP A 10 -6.42 0.96 6.87
C ASP A 10 -5.00 0.72 6.35
N PHE A 11 -4.25 -0.17 7.01
CA PHE A 11 -2.91 -0.55 6.60
C PHE A 11 -2.87 -1.08 5.16
N PHE A 12 -3.77 -2.00 4.79
CA PHE A 12 -3.82 -2.49 3.42
C PHE A 12 -4.21 -1.40 2.41
N LEU A 13 -5.24 -0.61 2.72
CA LEU A 13 -5.68 0.47 1.82
C LEU A 13 -4.61 1.54 1.62
N SER A 14 -3.83 1.87 2.65
CA SER A 14 -2.76 2.87 2.59
C SER A 14 -1.62 2.53 1.62
N MET A 15 -1.46 1.25 1.26
CA MET A 15 -0.50 0.79 0.25
C MET A 15 -1.08 0.74 -1.18
N HIS A 16 -2.34 1.12 -1.38
CA HIS A 16 -2.99 1.16 -2.69
C HIS A 16 -3.10 2.59 -3.23
N HIS A 17 -2.97 2.75 -4.55
CA HIS A 17 -2.92 4.06 -5.20
C HIS A 17 -4.23 4.84 -5.20
N TYR A 18 -5.37 4.17 -4.95
CA TYR A 18 -6.68 4.82 -4.87
C TYR A 18 -6.96 5.45 -3.50
N ALA A 19 -6.10 5.23 -2.49
CA ALA A 19 -6.27 5.89 -1.20
C ALA A 19 -5.91 7.39 -1.35
N PRO A 20 -6.85 8.30 -1.04
CA PRO A 20 -6.65 9.73 -1.32
C PRO A 20 -5.74 10.44 -0.31
N HIS A 21 -5.64 9.92 0.91
CA HIS A 21 -4.90 10.54 2.01
C HIS A 21 -4.53 9.49 3.06
N ALA A 22 -3.69 9.87 4.03
CA ALA A 22 -3.35 9.03 5.17
C ALA A 22 -4.59 8.63 5.98
N PHE A 23 -4.57 7.43 6.55
CA PHE A 23 -5.64 6.89 7.39
C PHE A 23 -7.02 6.80 6.68
N PRO A 24 -7.09 6.27 5.44
CA PRO A 24 -8.29 6.30 4.62
C PRO A 24 -9.48 5.57 5.27
N ALA A 25 -9.26 4.43 5.91
CA ALA A 25 -10.34 3.68 6.54
C ALA A 25 -10.81 4.35 7.83
N LEU A 26 -9.87 4.88 8.63
CA LEU A 26 -10.19 5.58 9.87
C LEU A 26 -10.96 6.88 9.61
N ALA A 27 -10.63 7.62 8.55
CA ALA A 27 -11.38 8.81 8.16
C ALA A 27 -12.85 8.49 7.85
N VAL A 28 -13.10 7.44 7.05
CA VAL A 28 -14.47 6.98 6.76
C VAL A 28 -15.17 6.50 8.03
N TRP A 29 -14.48 5.75 8.89
CA TRP A 29 -15.04 5.29 10.16
C TRP A 29 -15.41 6.45 11.07
N HIS A 30 -14.54 7.46 11.21
CA HIS A 30 -14.75 8.67 12.00
C HIS A 30 -15.95 9.46 11.46
N ASP A 31 -16.04 9.65 10.14
CA ASP A 31 -17.18 10.28 9.50
C ASP A 31 -18.51 9.61 9.86
N VAL A 32 -18.55 8.28 9.87
CA VAL A 32 -19.78 7.52 10.13
C VAL A 32 -20.12 7.40 11.61
N ASN A 33 -19.12 7.15 12.46
CA ASN A 33 -19.33 6.78 13.87
C ASN A 33 -19.18 7.96 14.84
N VAL A 34 -18.38 8.97 14.49
CA VAL A 34 -18.17 10.17 15.31
C VAL A 34 -19.01 11.33 14.79
N LEU A 35 -18.94 11.62 13.47
CA LEU A 35 -19.68 12.74 12.87
C LEU A 35 -21.11 12.35 12.45
N GLY A 36 -21.47 11.07 12.52
CA GLY A 36 -22.82 10.60 12.20
C GLY A 36 -23.20 10.68 10.72
N ARG A 37 -22.23 10.83 9.80
CA ARG A 37 -22.50 10.88 8.35
C ARG A 37 -23.08 9.55 7.87
N ARG A 38 -23.97 9.65 6.87
CA ARG A 38 -24.63 8.51 6.23
C ARG A 38 -24.49 8.68 4.72
N TYR A 39 -23.87 7.71 4.08
CA TYR A 39 -23.67 7.69 2.64
C TYR A 39 -24.83 6.96 1.96
N PRO A 40 -25.42 7.52 0.89
CA PRO A 40 -26.46 6.82 0.14
C PRO A 40 -25.87 5.57 -0.50
N VAL A 41 -26.49 4.41 -0.27
CA VAL A 41 -26.14 3.20 -1.00
C VAL A 41 -26.86 3.25 -2.34
N PRO A 42 -26.14 3.37 -3.47
CA PRO A 42 -26.78 3.38 -4.78
C PRO A 42 -27.48 2.03 -5.00
N LYS A 43 -28.73 2.07 -5.45
CA LYS A 43 -29.39 0.87 -5.98
C LYS A 43 -28.80 0.59 -7.34
N LEU A 44 -27.97 -0.44 -7.43
CA LEU A 44 -27.40 -0.90 -8.69
C LEU A 44 -28.34 -1.94 -9.29
N ASP A 45 -28.69 -1.75 -10.56
CA ASP A 45 -29.35 -2.79 -11.32
C ASP A 45 -28.41 -4.00 -11.46
N GLY A 46 -28.98 -5.20 -11.51
CA GLY A 46 -28.19 -6.42 -11.68
C GLY A 46 -27.47 -6.39 -13.02
N LEU A 47 -26.15 -6.16 -13.01
CA LEU A 47 -25.32 -6.27 -14.19
C LEU A 47 -25.06 -7.75 -14.51
N PRO A 48 -25.11 -8.16 -15.78
CA PRO A 48 -24.74 -9.52 -16.15
C PRO A 48 -23.26 -9.74 -15.79
N LYS A 49 -22.93 -10.96 -15.38
CA LYS A 49 -21.53 -11.35 -15.16
C LYS A 49 -20.80 -11.27 -16.50
N THR A 50 -19.96 -10.27 -16.65
CA THR A 50 -19.01 -10.15 -17.76
C THR A 50 -17.73 -10.91 -17.44
N ASP A 51 -17.10 -11.48 -18.45
CA ASP A 51 -15.77 -12.05 -18.30
C ASP A 51 -14.76 -10.94 -18.03
N ILE A 52 -13.78 -11.22 -17.17
CA ILE A 52 -12.67 -10.31 -16.90
C ILE A 52 -11.73 -10.39 -18.09
N VAL A 53 -11.71 -9.34 -18.91
CA VAL A 53 -10.77 -9.21 -20.03
C VAL A 53 -9.43 -8.74 -19.46
N LEU A 54 -8.36 -9.40 -19.89
CA LEU A 54 -7.00 -9.01 -19.54
C LEU A 54 -6.51 -8.06 -20.63
N ASP A 55 -6.39 -6.77 -20.30
CA ASP A 55 -6.08 -5.69 -21.25
C ASP A 55 -4.57 -5.59 -21.60
N GLY A 56 -3.77 -6.57 -21.15
CA GLY A 56 -2.32 -6.64 -21.40
C GLY A 56 -1.47 -6.23 -20.20
N TRP A 57 -0.24 -5.78 -20.46
CA TRP A 57 0.77 -5.46 -19.46
C TRP A 57 1.11 -3.97 -19.47
N TYR A 58 1.25 -3.34 -18.31
CA TYR A 58 1.78 -1.98 -18.23
C TYR A 58 3.25 -2.00 -17.78
N PRO A 59 4.20 -1.44 -18.55
CA PRO A 59 5.60 -1.58 -18.23
C PRO A 59 6.02 -0.58 -17.13
N VAL A 60 6.46 -1.10 -15.98
CA VAL A 60 6.79 -0.29 -14.78
C VAL A 60 8.27 -0.32 -14.39
N GLY A 61 9.10 -1.16 -15.03
CA GLY A 61 10.47 -1.40 -14.60
C GLY A 61 10.52 -2.02 -13.20
N GLN A 62 11.36 -1.49 -12.31
CA GLN A 62 11.39 -1.85 -10.89
C GLN A 62 10.47 -0.94 -10.06
N TYR A 63 9.36 -0.49 -10.66
CA TYR A 63 8.51 0.62 -10.19
C TYR A 63 9.25 1.95 -10.14
N ASP A 64 10.09 2.19 -11.15
CA ASP A 64 10.96 3.37 -11.26
C ASP A 64 11.03 4.00 -12.65
N ARG A 65 10.35 3.43 -13.66
CA ARG A 65 10.43 3.88 -15.05
C ARG A 65 10.01 5.34 -15.25
N ASP A 66 8.77 5.66 -14.88
CA ASP A 66 8.18 7.00 -15.13
C ASP A 66 7.81 7.75 -13.83
N ALA A 67 7.61 7.03 -12.74
CA ALA A 67 7.17 7.61 -11.47
C ALA A 67 7.91 6.88 -10.33
N PRO A 68 9.12 7.31 -9.96
CA PRO A 68 9.96 6.58 -9.03
C PRO A 68 9.25 6.34 -7.71
N SER A 69 9.34 5.12 -7.18
CA SER A 69 8.78 4.70 -5.90
C SER A 69 9.89 4.35 -4.90
N VAL A 70 9.61 4.51 -3.61
CA VAL A 70 10.57 4.19 -2.52
C VAL A 70 10.04 3.11 -1.57
N GLY A 71 8.81 2.65 -1.78
CA GLY A 71 8.13 1.65 -0.96
C GLY A 71 7.90 2.15 0.47
N LEU A 72 8.15 1.30 1.45
CA LEU A 72 7.93 1.55 2.88
C LEU A 72 9.02 2.42 3.54
N ARG A 73 9.88 3.07 2.75
CA ARG A 73 10.89 3.98 3.29
C ARG A 73 10.25 5.29 3.73
N SER A 74 10.45 5.68 4.98
CA SER A 74 10.02 6.98 5.51
C SER A 74 11.21 7.84 5.92
N PHE A 75 11.41 8.97 5.25
CA PHE A 75 12.47 9.93 5.58
C PHE A 75 12.24 10.62 6.92
N ASP A 76 10.97 10.91 7.26
CA ASP A 76 10.61 11.49 8.54
C ASP A 76 10.93 10.53 9.69
N ALA A 77 10.63 9.24 9.52
CA ALA A 77 10.99 8.23 10.51
C ALA A 77 12.52 8.12 10.65
N GLU A 78 13.29 8.14 9.55
CA GLU A 78 14.76 8.15 9.59
C GLU A 78 15.33 9.37 10.34
N GLN A 79 14.69 10.53 10.22
CA GLN A 79 15.11 11.76 10.89
C GLN A 79 14.78 11.72 12.40
N TRP A 80 13.58 11.27 12.76
CA TRP A 80 13.03 11.48 14.10
C TRP A 80 13.06 10.25 15.01
N ASN A 81 13.13 9.03 14.48
CA ASN A 81 13.17 7.81 15.29
C ASN A 81 14.29 7.76 16.32
N PRO A 82 15.52 8.26 16.05
CA PRO A 82 16.56 8.32 17.09
C PRO A 82 16.14 9.10 18.34
N TYR A 83 15.24 10.07 18.21
CA TYR A 83 14.75 10.91 19.31
C TYR A 83 13.44 10.39 19.92
N ARG A 84 12.54 9.87 19.08
CA ARG A 84 11.21 9.39 19.51
C ARG A 84 11.22 7.98 20.09
N HIS A 85 12.16 7.15 19.63
CA HIS A 85 12.23 5.73 19.97
C HIS A 85 13.66 5.34 20.41
N PRO A 86 14.16 5.90 21.54
CA PRO A 86 15.52 5.64 22.03
C PRO A 86 15.63 4.17 22.44
N GLY A 87 16.30 3.37 21.61
CA GLY A 87 16.44 1.92 21.80
C GLY A 87 16.09 1.09 20.57
N ARG A 88 15.41 1.69 19.59
CA ARG A 88 15.23 1.09 18.26
C ARG A 88 16.40 1.47 17.35
N PRO A 89 16.80 0.61 16.40
CA PRO A 89 17.74 1.02 15.37
C PRO A 89 17.19 2.24 14.63
N GLY A 90 17.80 3.40 14.82
CA GLY A 90 17.35 4.66 14.21
C GLY A 90 17.46 4.67 12.68
N ARG A 91 18.11 3.65 12.12
CA ARG A 91 18.19 3.37 10.70
C ARG A 91 17.99 1.86 10.49
N TYR A 92 16.94 1.51 9.74
CA TYR A 92 16.75 0.24 9.02
C TYR A 92 16.10 -0.93 9.77
N ALA A 93 14.90 -1.29 9.30
CA ALA A 93 14.71 -2.65 8.84
C ALA A 93 15.13 -2.73 7.36
N ARG A 94 15.74 -3.85 6.97
CA ARG A 94 16.02 -4.15 5.56
C ARG A 94 15.13 -5.29 5.12
N THR A 95 14.56 -5.17 3.94
CA THR A 95 13.92 -6.32 3.32
C THR A 95 14.97 -7.36 2.91
N THR A 96 14.51 -8.55 2.49
CA THR A 96 15.40 -9.57 1.90
C THR A 96 16.14 -9.05 0.65
N GLY A 97 15.55 -8.10 -0.09
CA GLY A 97 16.20 -7.41 -1.21
C GLY A 97 17.21 -6.32 -0.80
N GLY A 98 17.42 -6.09 0.51
CA GLY A 98 18.35 -5.08 1.03
C GLY A 98 17.82 -3.65 1.00
N GLU A 99 16.55 -3.47 0.65
CA GLU A 99 15.90 -2.17 0.58
C GLU A 99 15.63 -1.61 1.96
N GLN A 100 15.69 -0.29 2.07
CA GLN A 100 15.48 0.41 3.32
C GLN A 100 13.99 0.61 3.55
N THR A 101 13.51 0.24 4.72
CA THR A 101 12.13 0.48 5.14
C THR A 101 12.08 1.23 6.45
N VAL A 102 10.91 1.75 6.79
CA VAL A 102 10.55 2.13 8.14
C VAL A 102 10.76 0.95 9.11
N TYR A 103 10.99 1.26 10.38
CA TYR A 103 11.03 0.24 11.43
C TYR A 103 9.70 -0.53 11.46
N PHE A 104 9.77 -1.84 11.66
CA PHE A 104 8.63 -2.69 11.93
C PHE A 104 9.03 -3.82 12.86
N GLU A 105 8.04 -4.40 13.54
CA GLU A 105 8.20 -5.63 14.30
C GLU A 105 7.71 -6.82 13.47
N GLU A 106 8.34 -7.98 13.66
CA GLU A 106 7.90 -9.23 13.04
C GLU A 106 7.14 -10.10 14.03
N ALA A 107 6.14 -10.82 13.52
CA ALA A 107 5.40 -11.85 14.23
C ALA A 107 5.27 -13.11 13.36
N THR A 108 4.76 -14.21 13.92
CA THR A 108 4.56 -15.46 13.16
C THR A 108 3.53 -15.32 12.05
N GLN A 109 2.58 -14.40 12.22
CA GLN A 109 1.53 -14.07 11.27
C GLN A 109 1.34 -12.54 11.23
N PHE A 110 0.52 -12.07 10.30
CA PHE A 110 0.13 -10.66 10.30
C PHE A 110 -0.68 -10.39 11.57
N GLU A 111 -0.22 -9.43 12.38
CA GLU A 111 -0.80 -9.13 13.67
C GLU A 111 -1.00 -7.63 13.82
N VAL A 112 -2.12 -7.26 14.43
CA VAL A 112 -2.39 -5.90 14.86
C VAL A 112 -2.56 -5.92 16.37
N ASP A 113 -1.79 -5.11 17.08
CA ASP A 113 -1.90 -4.96 18.53
C ASP A 113 -3.29 -4.39 18.88
N ALA A 114 -4.11 -5.20 19.53
CA ALA A 114 -5.50 -4.86 19.81
C ALA A 114 -5.64 -3.71 20.82
N GLU A 115 -4.73 -3.62 21.79
CA GLU A 115 -4.76 -2.57 22.81
C GLU A 115 -4.32 -1.24 22.21
N ALA A 116 -3.19 -1.24 21.49
CA ALA A 116 -2.69 -0.05 20.83
C ALA A 116 -3.64 0.45 19.73
N ALA A 117 -4.23 -0.46 18.94
CA ALA A 117 -5.24 -0.11 17.95
C ALA A 117 -6.49 0.52 18.60
N CYS A 118 -6.96 -0.04 19.72
CA CYS A 118 -8.10 0.51 20.46
C CYS A 118 -7.79 1.91 21.02
N ALA A 119 -6.63 2.07 21.67
CA ALA A 119 -6.21 3.34 22.23
C ALA A 119 -6.03 4.42 21.15
N PHE A 120 -5.45 4.08 20.00
CA PHE A 120 -5.29 5.04 18.92
C PHE A 120 -6.65 5.45 18.33
N VAL A 121 -7.47 4.47 17.93
CA VAL A 121 -8.76 4.73 17.25
C VAL A 121 -9.74 5.48 18.15
N THR A 122 -9.79 5.17 19.45
CA THR A 122 -10.80 5.75 20.35
C THR A 122 -10.33 6.98 21.11
N CYS A 123 -9.02 7.12 21.36
CA CYS A 123 -8.49 8.21 22.20
C CYS A 123 -7.59 9.20 21.46
N SER A 124 -6.93 8.80 20.37
CA SER A 124 -5.93 9.64 19.68
C SER A 124 -6.42 10.22 18.35
N TYR A 125 -7.24 9.45 17.62
CA TYR A 125 -7.74 9.83 16.30
C TYR A 125 -8.99 10.71 16.41
N ASP A 126 -8.81 11.96 16.83
CA ASP A 126 -9.89 12.94 16.93
C ASP A 126 -10.14 13.67 15.59
N THR A 127 -11.09 14.62 15.59
CA THR A 127 -11.43 15.38 14.38
C THR A 127 -10.28 16.28 13.91
N VAL A 128 -9.45 16.78 14.81
CA VAL A 128 -8.30 17.63 14.45
C VAL A 128 -7.25 16.79 13.75
N PHE A 129 -6.93 15.62 14.31
CA PHE A 129 -6.02 14.65 13.71
C PHE A 129 -6.54 14.20 12.34
N MET A 130 -7.84 13.87 12.24
CA MET A 130 -8.46 13.45 10.98
C MET A 130 -8.35 14.53 9.89
N LEU A 131 -8.54 15.81 10.22
CA LEU A 131 -8.42 16.89 9.25
C LEU A 131 -6.96 17.10 8.81
N ASP A 132 -6.01 16.98 9.73
CA ASP A 132 -4.58 17.09 9.41
C ASP A 132 -4.11 15.97 8.46
N THR A 133 -4.63 14.75 8.62
CA THR A 133 -4.24 13.60 7.79
C THR A 133 -4.76 13.68 6.37
N GLN A 134 -5.79 14.48 6.07
CA GLN A 134 -6.33 14.66 4.72
C GLN A 134 -5.34 15.31 3.74
N HIS A 135 -4.30 15.98 4.25
CA HIS A 135 -3.26 16.61 3.44
C HIS A 135 -1.98 15.77 3.31
N ARG A 136 -1.97 14.57 3.89
CA ARG A 136 -0.82 13.66 3.91
C ARG A 136 -0.97 12.55 2.89
N ASP A 137 0.16 11.99 2.44
CA ASP A 137 0.16 10.88 1.50
C ASP A 137 -0.44 9.63 2.17
N ALA A 138 -1.17 8.82 1.41
CA ALA A 138 -1.77 7.59 1.93
C ALA A 138 -0.74 6.69 2.61
N MET A 139 0.49 6.61 2.07
CA MET A 139 1.55 5.78 2.62
C MET A 139 1.96 6.19 4.04
N ASP A 140 1.71 7.43 4.45
CA ASP A 140 2.08 7.90 5.79
C ASP A 140 1.37 7.13 6.90
N SER A 141 0.15 6.61 6.66
CA SER A 141 -0.48 5.73 7.67
C SER A 141 0.16 4.35 7.70
N ALA A 142 0.56 3.75 6.56
CA ALA A 142 1.36 2.51 6.56
C ALA A 142 2.65 2.67 7.37
N HIS A 143 3.37 3.77 7.14
CA HIS A 143 4.58 4.10 7.87
C HIS A 143 4.31 4.23 9.37
N PHE A 144 3.25 4.96 9.75
CA PHE A 144 2.86 5.14 11.13
C PHE A 144 2.56 3.80 11.83
N TRP A 145 1.73 2.96 11.21
CA TRP A 145 1.31 1.68 11.79
C TRP A 145 2.48 0.73 12.07
N LEU A 146 3.43 0.67 11.14
CA LEU A 146 4.63 -0.14 11.27
C LEU A 146 5.60 0.46 12.30
N ASN A 147 5.86 1.76 12.22
CA ASN A 147 6.85 2.43 13.05
C ASN A 147 6.47 2.43 14.54
N GLU A 148 5.19 2.58 14.83
CA GLU A 148 4.68 2.54 16.21
C GLU A 148 4.50 1.10 16.73
N GLY A 149 4.73 0.07 15.89
CA GLY A 149 4.60 -1.34 16.28
C GLY A 149 3.14 -1.81 16.45
N ILE A 150 2.19 -1.00 15.99
CA ILE A 150 0.75 -1.33 16.03
C ILE A 150 0.44 -2.45 15.03
N VAL A 151 1.11 -2.46 13.89
CA VAL A 151 1.08 -3.52 12.89
C VAL A 151 2.41 -4.25 12.88
N LYS A 152 2.35 -5.58 12.93
CA LYS A 152 3.50 -6.48 12.86
C LYS A 152 3.41 -7.34 11.60
N LEU A 153 4.53 -7.42 10.88
CA LEU A 153 4.59 -8.17 9.63
C LEU A 153 4.92 -9.64 9.90
N PRO A 154 4.39 -10.58 9.12
CA PRO A 154 4.85 -11.97 9.20
C PRO A 154 6.35 -12.07 8.91
N THR A 155 7.07 -12.88 9.69
CA THR A 155 8.50 -13.11 9.50
C THR A 155 8.85 -13.48 8.05
N GLY A 156 9.79 -12.75 7.46
CA GLY A 156 10.26 -13.00 6.09
C GLY A 156 9.31 -12.54 4.98
N MET A 157 8.18 -11.91 5.31
CA MET A 157 7.23 -11.40 4.32
C MET A 157 7.38 -9.89 4.02
N ALA A 158 8.32 -9.20 4.68
CA ALA A 158 8.52 -7.76 4.52
C ALA A 158 8.72 -7.32 3.06
N GLN A 159 9.41 -8.12 2.23
CA GLN A 159 9.59 -7.80 0.80
C GLN A 159 8.26 -7.73 0.05
N ARG A 160 7.28 -8.58 0.37
CA ARG A 160 5.97 -8.54 -0.29
C ARG A 160 5.24 -7.24 -0.03
N TYR A 161 5.32 -6.74 1.21
CA TYR A 161 4.72 -5.45 1.58
C TYR A 161 5.47 -4.28 0.95
N GLN A 162 6.81 -4.38 0.82
CA GLN A 162 7.62 -3.42 0.08
C GLN A 162 7.19 -3.34 -1.39
N ASP A 163 6.99 -4.48 -2.06
CA ASP A 163 6.56 -4.52 -3.46
C ASP A 163 5.13 -3.97 -3.63
N MET A 164 4.23 -4.27 -2.69
CA MET A 164 2.89 -3.69 -2.64
C MET A 164 2.94 -2.16 -2.51
N ALA A 165 3.75 -1.65 -1.58
CA ALA A 165 3.91 -0.23 -1.33
C ALA A 165 4.50 0.51 -2.53
N LYS A 166 5.53 -0.07 -3.18
CA LYS A 166 6.12 0.46 -4.42
C LYS A 166 5.09 0.57 -5.53
N ARG A 167 4.32 -0.50 -5.74
CA ARG A 167 3.26 -0.53 -6.75
C ARG A 167 2.22 0.58 -6.52
N GLY A 168 1.73 0.71 -5.28
CA GLY A 168 0.79 1.78 -4.93
C GLY A 168 1.35 3.17 -5.17
N GLN A 169 2.58 3.43 -4.70
CA GLN A 169 3.26 4.71 -4.92
C GLN A 169 3.48 5.01 -6.41
N TYR A 170 3.89 4.02 -7.19
CA TYR A 170 4.16 4.20 -8.61
C TYR A 170 2.92 4.71 -9.34
N PHE A 171 1.77 4.05 -9.16
CA PHE A 171 0.54 4.46 -9.84
C PHE A 171 -0.04 5.77 -9.30
N ALA A 172 0.06 6.03 -7.99
CA ALA A 172 -0.34 7.31 -7.41
C ALA A 172 0.50 8.46 -7.99
N ARG A 173 1.83 8.30 -8.03
CA ARG A 173 2.76 9.30 -8.57
C ARG A 173 2.63 9.44 -10.09
N LEU A 174 2.32 8.37 -10.81
CA LEU A 174 2.05 8.41 -12.24
C LEU A 174 0.79 9.24 -12.52
N ALA A 175 -0.29 9.01 -11.77
CA ALA A 175 -1.51 9.80 -11.87
C ALA A 175 -1.25 11.28 -11.56
N GLN A 176 -0.46 11.58 -10.52
CA GLN A 176 -0.05 12.95 -10.19
C GLN A 176 0.78 13.59 -11.32
N ARG A 177 1.78 12.87 -11.85
CA ARG A 177 2.65 13.35 -12.94
C ARG A 177 1.85 13.68 -14.20
N LEU A 178 0.89 12.83 -14.54
CA LEU A 178 0.05 12.98 -15.73
C LEU A 178 -1.19 13.84 -15.48
N ASN A 179 -1.43 14.25 -14.23
CA ASN A 179 -2.61 14.98 -13.78
C ASN A 179 -3.93 14.28 -14.19
N LEU A 180 -4.01 12.98 -13.90
CA LEU A 180 -5.17 12.13 -14.23
C LEU A 180 -6.03 11.87 -13.00
N THR A 181 -7.34 11.82 -13.20
CA THR A 181 -8.28 11.23 -12.24
C THR A 181 -8.15 9.70 -12.20
N PRO A 182 -8.69 9.01 -11.19
CA PRO A 182 -8.64 7.55 -11.13
C PRO A 182 -9.18 6.84 -12.39
N ALA A 183 -10.30 7.31 -12.94
CA ALA A 183 -10.88 6.72 -14.15
C ALA A 183 -10.04 6.98 -15.41
N GLU A 184 -9.40 8.15 -15.49
CA GLU A 184 -8.50 8.48 -16.59
C GLU A 184 -7.18 7.72 -16.50
N LEU A 185 -6.69 7.45 -15.28
CA LEU A 185 -5.55 6.56 -15.07
C LEU A 185 -5.87 5.17 -15.61
N ASP A 186 -7.01 4.59 -15.26
CA ASP A 186 -7.41 3.26 -15.73
C ASP A 186 -7.44 3.20 -17.27
N ALA A 187 -8.05 4.21 -17.91
CA ALA A 187 -8.06 4.32 -19.37
C ALA A 187 -6.66 4.46 -19.97
N HIS A 188 -5.78 5.25 -19.34
CA HIS A 188 -4.38 5.42 -19.77
C HIS A 188 -3.59 4.12 -19.66
N LEU A 189 -3.78 3.34 -18.58
CA LEU A 189 -3.10 2.07 -18.38
C LEU A 189 -3.48 1.05 -19.47
N VAL A 190 -4.75 1.03 -19.88
CA VAL A 190 -5.24 0.20 -20.99
C VAL A 190 -4.68 0.69 -22.33
N GLU A 191 -4.76 2.00 -22.61
CA GLU A 191 -4.29 2.57 -23.89
C GLU A 191 -2.78 2.39 -24.11
N LYS A 192 -1.99 2.47 -23.03
CA LYS A 192 -0.53 2.32 -23.06
C LYS A 192 -0.05 0.92 -22.65
N GLY A 193 -0.98 -0.03 -22.53
CA GLY A 193 -0.66 -1.43 -22.30
C GLY A 193 0.07 -2.03 -23.51
N ILE A 194 0.95 -2.99 -23.24
CA ILE A 194 1.64 -3.80 -24.23
C ILE A 194 1.04 -5.21 -24.28
N GLY A 195 1.13 -5.85 -25.44
CA GLY A 195 0.69 -7.24 -25.61
C GLY A 195 1.66 -8.25 -25.00
N ASP A 196 1.23 -9.52 -24.94
CA ASP A 196 2.03 -10.62 -24.37
C ASP A 196 3.38 -10.78 -25.07
N ASP A 197 3.43 -10.72 -26.40
CA ASP A 197 4.69 -10.89 -27.17
C ASP A 197 5.75 -9.83 -26.80
N GLU A 198 5.32 -8.58 -26.67
CA GLU A 198 6.20 -7.47 -26.28
C GLU A 198 6.64 -7.61 -24.81
N HIS A 199 5.72 -8.03 -23.93
CA HIS A 199 6.04 -8.30 -22.54
C HIS A 199 7.10 -9.40 -22.40
N GLN A 200 6.95 -10.51 -23.13
CA GLN A 200 7.93 -11.60 -23.13
C GLN A 200 9.29 -11.16 -23.67
N ALA A 201 9.31 -10.33 -24.72
CA ALA A 201 10.55 -9.76 -25.24
C ALA A 201 11.27 -8.88 -24.19
N LEU A 202 10.53 -8.10 -23.40
CA LEU A 202 11.08 -7.26 -22.34
C LEU A 202 11.59 -8.04 -21.12
N LEU A 203 10.95 -9.16 -20.78
CA LEU A 203 11.44 -10.05 -19.73
C LEU A 203 12.74 -10.78 -20.12
N GLY A 204 13.12 -10.74 -21.40
CA GLY A 204 14.30 -11.42 -21.89
C GLY A 204 14.23 -12.93 -21.66
N TYR A 205 13.03 -13.51 -21.79
CA TYR A 205 12.80 -14.93 -21.53
C TYR A 205 13.63 -15.77 -22.50
N ASP A 206 14.74 -16.34 -22.01
CA ASP A 206 15.38 -17.46 -22.66
C ASP A 206 14.49 -18.68 -22.42
N THR A 207 13.73 -19.08 -23.44
CA THR A 207 12.86 -20.26 -23.41
C THR A 207 13.61 -21.56 -23.08
N THR A 208 14.95 -21.57 -23.08
CA THR A 208 15.75 -22.74 -22.69
C THR A 208 16.06 -22.85 -21.20
N GLN A 209 15.89 -21.77 -20.40
CA GLN A 209 16.33 -21.77 -18.99
C GLN A 209 15.31 -22.37 -17.99
N LEU A 210 14.09 -22.73 -18.44
CA LEU A 210 13.03 -23.29 -17.60
C LEU A 210 12.90 -24.83 -17.61
N SER A 211 13.82 -25.56 -18.24
CA SER A 211 13.73 -27.05 -18.25
C SER A 211 14.26 -27.74 -16.98
N LEU A 212 14.60 -27.03 -15.90
CA LEU A 212 15.03 -27.67 -14.64
C LEU A 212 13.90 -28.42 -13.92
N PHE A 213 12.63 -28.10 -14.20
CA PHE A 213 11.46 -28.84 -13.68
C PHE A 213 10.74 -29.69 -14.74
N ALA A 214 11.09 -29.52 -16.03
CA ALA A 214 10.58 -30.40 -17.09
C ALA A 214 11.40 -31.70 -17.21
N GLU A 215 12.65 -31.73 -16.73
CA GLU A 215 13.48 -32.95 -16.65
C GLU A 215 13.16 -33.85 -15.43
N ALA A 216 12.22 -33.45 -14.57
CA ALA A 216 11.83 -34.19 -13.37
C ALA A 216 10.45 -34.86 -13.46
N ALA A 217 9.87 -34.95 -14.66
CA ALA A 217 8.57 -35.61 -14.94
C ALA A 217 8.74 -36.93 -15.71
#